data_AF-A0A4Q1CYK0-F1
#
_entry.id   AF-A0A4Q1CYK0-F1
#
_cell.length_a   1.000
_cell.length_b   1.000
_cell.length_c   1.000
_cell.angle_alpha   90.00
_cell.angle_beta   90.00
_cell.angle_gamma   90.00
#
_symmetry.space_group_name_H-M   'P 1'
#
loop_
_entity.id
_entity.type
_entity.pdbx_description
1 polymer ?
#
loop_
_entity_poly.entity_id
_entity_poly.type
_entity_poly.pdbx_seq_one_letter_code
_entity_poly.pdbx_strand_id
1 'polypeptide(L)'
;MAKAGSILVKNTGWFVAHFSVQYMQQEKELTVNSGNITAGLSKALYIPPDATNIFVKIQEEYFIASWSTVGVFNFDQPVVKCYEVYGTTLSAKVKEVACPGS
;
A
#
# COMPACT_ATOMS: atom_id res chain seq x y z
N MET A 1 -20.11 14.50 5.24
CA MET A 1 -20.29 13.20 4.55
C MET A 1 -18.95 12.48 4.64
N ALA A 2 -18.93 11.23 5.07
CA ALA A 2 -17.70 10.46 5.12
C ALA A 2 -17.24 10.12 3.69
N LYS A 3 -15.97 10.35 3.37
CA LYS A 3 -15.41 10.16 2.01
C LYS A 3 -14.61 8.86 1.98
N ALA A 4 -14.88 8.01 1.00
CA ALA A 4 -14.09 6.79 0.81
C ALA A 4 -12.65 7.10 0.37
N GLY A 5 -11.73 6.20 0.70
CA GLY A 5 -10.32 6.31 0.34
C GLY A 5 -9.87 5.16 -0.57
N SER A 6 -8.65 5.29 -1.07
CA SER A 6 -7.97 4.22 -1.78
C SER A 6 -6.45 4.39 -1.71
N ILE A 7 -5.75 3.26 -1.65
CA ILE A 7 -4.29 3.21 -1.75
C ILE A 7 -3.94 2.45 -3.01
N LEU A 8 -3.23 3.10 -3.93
CA LEU A 8 -2.67 2.46 -5.12
C LEU A 8 -1.16 2.37 -4.97
N VAL A 9 -0.61 1.18 -5.20
CA VAL A 9 0.84 0.96 -5.24
C VAL A 9 1.21 0.43 -6.61
N LYS A 10 2.13 1.12 -7.28
CA LYS A 10 2.77 0.68 -8.52
C LYS A 10 4.17 0.19 -8.22
N ASN A 11 4.50 -1.00 -8.67
CA ASN A 11 5.85 -1.54 -8.58
C ASN A 11 6.62 -1.28 -9.87
N THR A 12 7.70 -0.51 -9.78
CA THR A 12 8.68 -0.31 -10.87
C THR A 12 10.07 -0.83 -10.50
N GLY A 13 10.19 -1.47 -9.34
CA GLY A 13 11.41 -2.10 -8.85
C GLY A 13 11.66 -3.49 -9.43
N TRP A 14 12.88 -3.98 -9.23
CA TRP A 14 13.36 -5.30 -9.66
C TRP A 14 13.10 -6.37 -8.60
N PHE A 15 11.86 -6.44 -8.12
CA PHE A 15 11.41 -7.36 -7.08
C PHE A 15 9.89 -7.53 -7.14
N VAL A 16 9.36 -8.45 -6.34
CA VAL A 16 7.91 -8.54 -6.08
C VAL A 16 7.58 -7.65 -4.89
N ALA A 17 6.57 -6.80 -5.04
CA ALA A 17 6.06 -5.97 -3.95
C ALA A 17 4.73 -6.52 -3.44
N HIS A 18 4.38 -6.19 -2.19
CA HIS A 18 3.07 -6.43 -1.60
C HIS A 18 2.76 -5.23 -0.71
N PHE A 19 1.49 -4.86 -0.56
CA PHE A 19 1.09 -3.99 0.52
C PHE A 19 -0.19 -4.46 1.23
N SER A 20 -0.31 -4.07 2.49
CA SER A 20 -1.51 -4.25 3.28
C SER A 20 -2.05 -2.93 3.77
N VAL A 21 -3.37 -2.88 3.96
CA VAL A 21 -4.05 -1.78 4.64
C VAL A 21 -4.82 -2.38 5.81
N GLN A 22 -4.44 -1.96 7.00
CA GLN A 22 -5.07 -2.31 8.26
C GLN A 22 -5.85 -1.10 8.77
N TYR A 23 -7.07 -1.30 9.27
CA TYR A 23 -7.91 -0.20 9.74
C TYR A 23 -8.98 -0.69 10.72
N MET A 24 -9.52 0.25 11.49
CA MET A 24 -10.68 0.02 12.37
C MET A 24 -11.96 0.40 11.62
N GLN A 25 -12.92 -0.53 11.61
CA GLN A 25 -14.26 -0.31 11.06
C GLN A 25 -15.28 -0.98 11.97
N GLN A 26 -16.29 -0.22 12.43
CA GLN A 26 -17.31 -0.72 13.36
C GLN A 26 -16.69 -1.43 14.59
N GLU A 27 -15.67 -0.82 15.20
CA GLU A 27 -14.91 -1.34 16.35
C GLU A 27 -14.15 -2.66 16.08
N LYS A 28 -14.05 -3.09 14.83
CA LYS A 28 -13.27 -4.27 14.42
C LYS A 28 -12.05 -3.85 13.64
N GLU A 29 -10.93 -4.49 13.96
CA GLU A 29 -9.72 -4.37 13.18
C GLU A 29 -9.79 -5.28 11.95
N LEU A 30 -9.60 -4.71 10.78
CA LEU A 30 -9.60 -5.41 9.50
C LEU A 30 -8.26 -5.19 8.80
N THR A 31 -7.75 -6.23 8.15
CA THR A 31 -6.56 -6.17 7.31
C THR A 31 -6.87 -6.66 5.91
N VAL A 32 -6.59 -5.84 4.91
CA VAL A 32 -6.75 -6.17 3.49
C VAL A 32 -5.37 -6.22 2.85
N ASN A 33 -5.12 -7.27 2.06
CA ASN A 33 -3.85 -7.50 1.38
C ASN A 33 -4.00 -7.31 -0.13
N SER A 34 -3.01 -6.70 -0.77
CA SER A 34 -2.99 -6.54 -2.22
C SER A 34 -2.67 -7.83 -2.98
N GLY A 35 -2.06 -8.79 -2.29
CA GLY A 35 -1.30 -9.87 -2.91
C GLY A 35 -0.05 -9.34 -3.62
N ASN A 36 0.59 -10.22 -4.38
CA ASN A 36 1.83 -9.91 -5.07
C ASN A 36 1.63 -8.93 -6.24
N ILE A 37 2.52 -7.96 -6.31
CA ILE A 37 2.62 -6.93 -7.35
C ILE A 37 3.97 -7.13 -8.03
N THR A 38 3.96 -7.77 -9.19
CA THR A 38 5.19 -7.94 -9.99
C THR A 38 5.63 -6.62 -10.62
N ALA A 39 6.89 -6.56 -11.05
CA ALA A 39 7.46 -5.39 -11.69
C ALA A 39 6.61 -4.92 -12.89
N GLY A 40 6.37 -3.61 -12.97
CA GLY A 40 5.54 -2.96 -13.99
C GLY A 40 4.05 -2.90 -13.67
N LEU A 41 3.57 -3.66 -12.67
CA LEU A 41 2.14 -3.70 -12.32
C LEU A 41 1.78 -2.76 -11.17
N SER A 42 0.48 -2.49 -11.05
CA SER A 42 -0.10 -1.74 -9.93
C SER A 42 -1.31 -2.46 -9.35
N LYS A 43 -1.53 -2.31 -8.04
CA LYS A 43 -2.74 -2.76 -7.35
C LYS A 43 -3.30 -1.64 -6.50
N ALA A 44 -4.62 -1.60 -6.36
CA ALA A 44 -5.32 -0.65 -5.51
C ALA A 44 -6.15 -1.40 -4.47
N LEU A 45 -6.17 -0.88 -3.24
CA LEU A 45 -7.05 -1.31 -2.18
C LEU A 45 -8.00 -0.18 -1.81
N TYR A 46 -9.28 -0.54 -1.68
CA TYR A 46 -10.34 0.36 -1.23
C TYR A 46 -10.32 0.53 0.28
N ILE A 47 -10.54 1.76 0.75
CA ILE A 47 -10.71 2.08 2.16
C ILE A 47 -12.15 2.58 2.37
N PRO A 48 -12.95 1.91 3.20
CA PRO A 48 -14.30 2.35 3.53
C PRO A 48 -14.33 3.78 4.12
N PRO A 49 -15.40 4.57 3.87
CA PRO A 49 -15.51 5.94 4.35
C PRO A 49 -15.54 6.07 5.88
N ASP A 50 -15.94 5.02 6.58
CA ASP A 50 -16.02 4.93 8.05
C ASP A 50 -14.76 4.30 8.69
N ALA A 51 -13.73 3.98 7.89
CA ALA A 51 -12.49 3.44 8.41
C ALA A 51 -11.66 4.50 9.15
N THR A 52 -11.09 4.11 10.28
CA THR A 52 -10.21 4.96 11.13
C THR A 52 -8.93 4.20 11.47
N ASN A 53 -7.93 4.90 12.01
CA ASN A 53 -6.63 4.31 12.39
C ASN A 53 -6.04 3.43 11.27
N ILE A 54 -5.90 4.02 10.09
CA ILE A 54 -5.50 3.31 8.88
C ILE A 54 -3.98 3.22 8.84
N PHE A 55 -3.45 2.00 8.77
CA PHE A 55 -2.04 1.69 8.63
C PHE A 55 -1.80 1.01 7.28
N VAL A 56 -0.96 1.64 6.46
CA VAL A 56 -0.53 1.10 5.17
C VAL A 56 0.91 0.63 5.31
N LYS A 57 1.16 -0.64 4.97
CA LYS A 57 2.50 -1.22 4.99
C LYS A 57 2.87 -1.72 3.60
N ILE A 58 3.97 -1.21 3.04
CA ILE A 58 4.49 -1.62 1.74
C ILE A 58 5.75 -2.44 1.97
N GLN A 59 5.83 -3.60 1.33
CA GLN A 59 6.90 -4.57 1.50
C GLN A 59 7.44 -5.04 0.16
N GLU A 60 8.70 -5.46 0.15
CA GLU A 60 9.33 -6.14 -0.97
C GLU A 60 9.71 -7.58 -0.58
N GLU A 61 9.69 -8.48 -1.55
CA GLU A 61 10.27 -9.81 -1.42
C GLU A 61 11.77 -9.75 -1.73
N TYR A 62 12.60 -9.71 -0.69
CA TYR A 62 14.06 -9.61 -0.85
C TYR A 62 14.74 -10.98 -1.00
N PHE A 63 14.06 -12.04 -0.56
CA PHE A 63 14.45 -13.44 -0.72
C PHE A 63 13.19 -14.31 -0.79
N ILE A 64 13.28 -15.56 -1.26
CA ILE A 64 12.13 -16.45 -1.47
C ILE A 64 11.22 -16.45 -0.22
N ALA A 65 9.97 -16.03 -0.38
CA ALA A 65 8.95 -15.90 0.66
C ALA A 65 9.34 -15.02 1.87
N SER A 66 10.37 -14.18 1.73
CA SER A 66 10.91 -13.33 2.79
C SER A 66 10.69 -11.86 2.45
N TRP A 67 9.99 -11.16 3.34
CA TRP A 67 9.50 -9.80 3.09
C TRP A 67 10.21 -8.76 3.95
N SER A 68 10.66 -7.67 3.34
CA SER A 68 11.22 -6.50 4.02
C SER A 68 10.25 -5.33 3.94
N THR A 69 10.21 -4.49 4.98
CA THR A 69 9.34 -3.29 4.97
C THR A 69 10.04 -2.15 4.25
N VAL A 70 9.39 -1.63 3.21
CA VAL A 70 9.90 -0.49 2.42
C VAL A 70 9.33 0.83 2.93
N GLY A 71 8.09 0.82 3.43
CA GLY A 71 7.47 2.01 4.02
C GLY A 71 6.23 1.70 4.83
N VAL A 72 5.95 2.56 5.81
CA VAL A 72 4.76 2.53 6.64
C VAL A 72 4.14 3.92 6.64
N PHE A 73 2.84 4.00 6.44
CA PHE A 73 2.08 5.25 6.45
C PHE A 73 0.86 5.09 7.34
N ASN A 74 0.55 6.12 8.12
CA ASN A 74 -0.60 6.14 9.02
C ASN A 74 -1.52 7.31 8.66
N PHE A 75 -2.82 7.08 8.73
CA PHE A 75 -3.85 8.08 8.47
C PHE A 75 -5.01 7.91 9.45
N ASP A 76 -5.50 9.03 10.00
CA ASP A 76 -6.63 9.00 10.94
C ASP A 76 -7.98 8.79 10.23
N GLN A 77 -8.03 9.11 8.93
CA GLN A 77 -9.23 9.05 8.10
C GLN A 77 -8.91 8.54 6.68
N PRO A 78 -9.91 8.09 5.90
CA PRO A 78 -9.67 7.56 4.56
C PRO A 78 -9.07 8.62 3.63
N VAL A 79 -7.99 8.23 2.95
CA VAL A 79 -7.26 9.07 1.99
C VAL A 79 -7.19 8.41 0.63
N VAL A 80 -7.01 9.22 -0.42
CA VAL A 80 -6.62 8.73 -1.75
C VAL A 80 -5.14 9.03 -1.93
N LYS A 81 -4.32 7.98 -1.95
CA LYS A 81 -2.86 8.10 -2.09
C LYS A 81 -2.33 7.08 -3.08
N CYS A 82 -1.32 7.50 -3.83
CA CYS A 82 -0.64 6.67 -4.80
C CYS A 82 0.85 6.64 -4.52
N TYR A 83 1.42 5.45 -4.52
CA TYR A 83 2.83 5.22 -4.24
C TYR A 83 3.51 4.49 -5.39
N GLU A 84 4.74 4.86 -5.67
CA GLU A 84 5.64 4.11 -6.52
C GLU A 84 6.71 3.45 -5.64
N VAL A 85 6.80 2.12 -5.72
CA VAL A 85 7.86 1.33 -5.09
C VAL A 85 8.87 0.92 -6.16
N TYR A 86 10.14 1.23 -5.93
CA TYR A 86 11.19 1.16 -6.95
C TYR A 86 12.56 0.77 -6.35
N GLY A 87 13.53 0.50 -7.22
CA GLY A 87 14.88 0.11 -6.83
C GLY A 87 15.13 -1.39 -7.01
N THR A 88 15.95 -1.97 -6.13
CA THR A 88 16.33 -3.39 -6.10
C THR A 88 16.09 -3.96 -4.71
N THR A 89 16.16 -5.29 -4.56
CA THR A 89 15.94 -6.01 -3.28
C THR A 89 16.84 -5.59 -2.10
N LEU A 90 17.95 -4.90 -2.36
CA LEU A 90 18.89 -4.41 -1.34
C LEU A 90 18.78 -2.90 -1.13
N SER A 91 17.94 -2.22 -1.90
CA SER A 91 17.81 -0.77 -1.93
C SER A 91 16.41 -0.35 -2.39
N ALA A 92 15.38 -1.03 -1.90
CA ALA A 92 14.01 -0.65 -2.18
C ALA A 92 13.67 0.69 -1.54
N LYS A 93 12.91 1.47 -2.29
CA LYS A 93 12.42 2.77 -1.88
C LYS A 93 10.98 2.91 -2.28
N VAL A 94 10.28 3.76 -1.54
CA VAL A 94 8.92 4.19 -1.85
C VAL A 94 8.88 5.70 -1.94
N LYS A 95 8.09 6.22 -2.86
CA LYS A 95 7.74 7.64 -2.92
C LYS A 95 6.26 7.82 -3.22
N GLU A 96 5.67 8.89 -2.71
CA GLU A 96 4.34 9.31 -3.12
C GLU A 96 4.39 9.87 -4.55
N VAL A 97 3.40 9.54 -5.37
CA VAL A 97 3.26 10.00 -6.75
C VAL A 97 1.83 10.47 -7.01
N ALA A 98 1.65 11.27 -8.07
CA ALA A 98 0.31 11.64 -8.51
C ALA A 98 -0.48 10.38 -8.91
N CYS A 99 -1.75 10.33 -8.48
CA CYS A 99 -2.63 9.24 -8.87
C CYS A 99 -2.97 9.34 -10.38
N PRO A 100 -2.89 8.23 -11.14
CA PRO A 100 -3.24 8.24 -12.55
C PRO A 100 -4.72 8.62 -12.73
N GLY A 101 -4.98 9.70 -13.46
CA GLY A 101 -6.34 10.21 -13.72
C GLY A 101 -6.87 11.21 -12.70
N SER A 102 -5.99 11.97 -12.02
CA SER A 102 -6.36 13.16 -11.24
C SER A 102 -6.57 14.39 -12.11
#